data_AF-A0AA95MWL5-F1
#
_entry.id   AF-A0AA95MWL5-F1
#
_cell.length_a   1.000
_cell.length_b   1.000
_cell.length_c   1.000
_cell.angle_alpha   90.00
_cell.angle_beta   90.00
_cell.angle_gamma   90.00
#
_symmetry.space_group_name_H-M   'P 1'
#
loop_
_entity.id
_entity.type
_entity.pdbx_description
1 polymer ?
#
loop_
_entity_poly.entity_id
_entity_poly.type
_entity_poly.pdbx_seq_one_letter_code
_entity_poly.pdbx_strand_id
1 'polypeptide(L)'
;MKNVRKLTEGAILLAAFAVLLLLTIYVPLLGMVVNLFLAVPFMLFAAKNDGKSIFVFIIASLLLSFIVGSIMSLPLTLAYGTTGVVIGYLIQKQKNMGVLFIAGTLVFLVNLIIIYVSSIVLFKVDMITEMIEMMRESLNVSADLLKNFGNAQDSEKVLEQFNNGLNLIKTLIPTLFVLSSFLIVFIMQLVSFPIIKRFGVKVEKWKSFKDISLPKSIMYYFLLTLLLSMFMNPEEGTFWYMAIINMTYILQFLMVLQGYTFIFYYFDQKGISKAISITIAIVSFTIPIFLYIVGILGIIDLGFDLRKGFTKKER
;
A
#
# COMPACT_ATOMS: atom_id res chain seq x y z
N MET A 1 33.97 4.90 -23.49
CA MET A 1 33.78 5.63 -22.20
C MET A 1 32.36 5.51 -21.62
N LYS A 2 31.27 5.76 -22.38
CA LYS A 2 29.88 5.65 -21.86
C LYS A 2 29.52 4.27 -21.26
N ASN A 3 29.95 3.17 -21.89
CA ASN A 3 29.62 1.81 -21.40
C ASN A 3 30.36 1.44 -20.11
N VAL A 4 31.61 1.86 -19.94
CA VAL A 4 32.39 1.61 -18.71
C VAL A 4 31.74 2.33 -17.53
N ARG A 5 31.34 3.60 -17.70
CA ARG A 5 30.65 4.36 -16.67
C ARG A 5 29.32 3.73 -16.25
N LYS A 6 28.52 3.24 -17.20
CA LYS A 6 27.27 2.50 -16.91
C LYS A 6 27.53 1.23 -16.10
N LEU A 7 28.57 0.48 -16.46
CA LEU A 7 28.97 -0.75 -15.76
C LEU A 7 29.37 -0.45 -14.31
N THR A 8 30.20 0.58 -14.11
CA THR A 8 30.64 1.00 -12.77
C THR A 8 29.48 1.52 -11.91
N GLU A 9 28.62 2.38 -12.46
CA GLU A 9 27.43 2.87 -11.75
C GLU A 9 26.47 1.72 -11.39
N GLY A 10 26.26 0.77 -12.30
CA GLY A 10 25.47 -0.43 -12.04
C GLY A 10 26.06 -1.31 -10.93
N ALA A 11 27.38 -1.56 -10.96
CA ALA A 11 28.04 -2.35 -9.93
C ALA A 11 27.95 -1.70 -8.54
N ILE A 12 28.12 -0.38 -8.44
CA ILE A 12 27.98 0.36 -7.17
C ILE A 12 26.55 0.25 -6.63
N LEU A 13 25.54 0.40 -7.49
CA LEU A 13 24.14 0.30 -7.09
C LEU A 13 23.74 -1.14 -6.70
N LEU A 14 24.29 -2.15 -7.37
CA LEU A 14 24.13 -3.55 -6.99
C LEU A 14 24.78 -3.86 -5.64
N ALA A 15 25.98 -3.34 -5.38
CA ALA A 15 26.64 -3.47 -4.09
C ALA A 15 25.83 -2.81 -2.97
N ALA A 16 25.31 -1.59 -3.21
CA ALA A 16 24.43 -0.92 -2.26
C ALA A 16 23.14 -1.73 -2.01
N PHE A 17 22.54 -2.26 -3.07
CA PHE A 17 21.38 -3.15 -2.97
C PHE A 17 21.69 -4.40 -2.13
N ALA A 18 22.81 -5.07 -2.35
CA ALA A 18 23.20 -6.25 -1.58
C ALA A 18 23.35 -5.94 -0.08
N VAL A 19 23.96 -4.81 0.28
CA VAL A 19 24.07 -4.37 1.68
C VAL A 19 22.68 -4.12 2.28
N LEU A 20 21.83 -3.38 1.57
CA LEU A 20 20.46 -3.12 2.04
C LEU A 20 19.67 -4.43 2.21
N LEU A 21 19.80 -5.36 1.27
CA LEU A 21 19.14 -6.66 1.30
C LEU A 21 19.57 -7.50 2.50
N LEU A 22 20.89 -7.59 2.75
CA LEU A 22 21.44 -8.29 3.91
C LEU A 22 20.93 -7.69 5.22
N LEU A 23 20.92 -6.36 5.34
CA LEU A 23 20.36 -5.68 6.51
C LEU A 23 18.87 -5.97 6.69
N THR A 24 18.10 -6.02 5.61
CA THR A 24 16.68 -6.37 5.65
C THR A 24 16.44 -7.78 6.15
N ILE A 25 17.24 -8.75 5.72
CA ILE A 25 17.04 -10.17 6.04
C ILE A 25 17.56 -10.51 7.44
N TYR A 26 18.76 -10.03 7.79
CA TYR A 26 19.47 -10.52 8.98
C TYR A 26 19.35 -9.62 10.21
N VAL A 27 18.79 -8.42 10.07
CA VAL A 27 18.64 -7.49 11.21
C VAL A 27 17.16 -7.11 11.37
N PRO A 28 16.36 -7.85 12.16
CA PRO A 28 14.88 -7.75 12.12
C PRO A 28 14.31 -6.35 12.30
N LEU A 29 14.69 -5.62 13.35
CA LEU A 29 14.15 -4.28 13.65
C LEU A 29 14.60 -3.23 12.62
N LEU A 30 15.88 -3.23 12.25
CA LEU A 30 16.38 -2.33 11.22
C LEU A 30 15.82 -2.71 9.84
N GLY A 31 15.60 -4.00 9.59
CA GLY A 31 15.16 -4.53 8.32
C GLY A 31 13.78 -4.07 7.92
N MET A 32 12.85 -3.90 8.88
CA MET A 32 11.54 -3.30 8.65
C MET A 32 11.64 -1.90 8.03
N VAL A 33 12.62 -1.10 8.47
CA VAL A 33 12.83 0.26 7.98
C VAL A 33 13.68 0.27 6.70
N VAL A 34 14.77 -0.51 6.69
CA VAL A 34 15.72 -0.59 5.57
C VAL A 34 15.07 -1.12 4.29
N ASN A 35 14.08 -2.01 4.41
CA ASN A 35 13.34 -2.56 3.28
C ASN A 35 12.74 -1.46 2.37
N LEU A 36 12.29 -0.35 2.96
CA LEU A 36 11.74 0.80 2.22
C LEU A 36 12.74 1.44 1.23
N PHE A 37 14.03 1.23 1.45
CA PHE A 37 15.12 1.76 0.63
C PHE A 37 15.58 0.77 -0.45
N LEU A 38 15.12 -0.49 -0.45
CA LEU A 38 15.53 -1.49 -1.44
C LEU A 38 15.21 -1.08 -2.87
N ALA A 39 14.16 -0.29 -3.08
CA ALA A 39 13.78 0.20 -4.40
C ALA A 39 14.68 1.34 -4.91
N VAL A 40 15.47 2.00 -4.05
CA VAL A 40 16.28 3.17 -4.40
C VAL A 40 17.33 2.87 -5.49
N PRO A 41 18.15 1.79 -5.39
CA PRO A 41 19.13 1.48 -6.41
C PRO A 41 18.49 1.23 -7.77
N PHE A 42 17.34 0.55 -7.79
CA PHE A 42 16.58 0.28 -9.01
C PHE A 42 15.99 1.54 -9.63
N MET A 43 15.39 2.41 -8.82
CA MET A 43 14.88 3.71 -9.30
C MET A 43 15.99 4.56 -9.90
N LEU A 44 17.15 4.64 -9.23
CA LEU A 44 18.31 5.39 -9.70
C LEU A 44 18.84 4.87 -11.03
N PHE A 45 19.02 3.55 -11.11
CA PHE A 45 19.55 2.92 -12.30
C PHE A 45 18.59 3.08 -13.48
N ALA A 46 17.29 2.83 -13.27
CA ALA A 46 16.27 2.95 -14.31
C ALA A 46 16.02 4.39 -14.78
N ALA A 47 16.12 5.38 -13.88
CA ALA A 47 15.95 6.78 -14.25
C ALA A 47 17.04 7.31 -15.21
N LYS A 48 18.22 6.66 -15.26
CA LYS A 48 19.39 7.14 -16.00
C LYS A 48 19.81 6.26 -17.18
N ASN A 49 19.28 5.05 -17.30
CA ASN A 49 19.73 4.06 -18.27
C ASN A 49 18.62 3.60 -19.23
N ASP A 50 19.02 2.99 -20.34
CA ASP A 50 18.12 2.44 -21.34
C ASP A 50 17.54 1.08 -20.93
N GLY A 51 16.44 0.65 -21.56
CA GLY A 51 15.71 -0.57 -21.21
C GLY A 51 16.56 -1.85 -21.21
N LYS A 52 17.54 -1.98 -22.12
CA LYS A 52 18.43 -3.15 -22.16
C LYS A 52 19.30 -3.21 -20.91
N SER A 53 19.91 -2.08 -20.55
CA SER A 53 20.72 -1.97 -19.34
C SER A 53 19.88 -2.27 -18.08
N ILE A 54 18.66 -1.74 -18.01
CA ILE A 54 17.73 -1.98 -16.90
C ILE A 54 17.42 -3.47 -16.74
N PHE A 55 17.15 -4.16 -17.84
CA PHE A 55 16.87 -5.59 -17.82
C PHE A 55 18.05 -6.41 -17.30
N VAL A 56 19.27 -6.09 -17.76
CA VAL A 56 20.51 -6.71 -17.26
C VAL A 56 20.69 -6.45 -15.77
N PHE A 57 20.38 -5.23 -15.30
CA PHE A 57 20.47 -4.88 -13.88
C PHE A 57 19.50 -5.68 -13.01
N ILE A 58 18.26 -5.90 -13.47
CA ILE A 58 17.29 -6.76 -12.75
C ILE A 58 17.84 -8.18 -12.65
N ILE A 59 18.29 -8.77 -13.77
CA ILE A 59 18.85 -10.13 -13.76
C ILE A 59 20.04 -10.23 -12.80
N ALA A 60 20.97 -9.27 -12.88
CA ALA A 60 22.13 -9.24 -12.00
C ALA A 60 21.72 -9.11 -10.53
N SER A 61 20.70 -8.30 -10.22
CA SER A 61 20.20 -8.15 -8.85
C SER A 61 19.55 -9.42 -8.30
N LEU A 62 18.85 -10.19 -9.15
CA LEU A 62 18.25 -11.48 -8.77
C LEU A 62 19.32 -12.54 -8.52
N LEU A 63 20.33 -12.61 -9.39
CA LEU A 63 21.47 -13.50 -9.16
C LEU A 63 22.21 -13.12 -7.88
N LEU A 64 22.45 -11.83 -7.67
CA LEU A 64 23.13 -11.33 -6.49
C LEU A 64 22.34 -11.61 -5.21
N SER A 65 21.02 -11.40 -5.22
CA SER A 65 20.18 -11.66 -4.06
C SER A 65 20.10 -13.14 -3.73
N PHE A 66 20.10 -14.01 -4.74
CA PHE A 66 20.19 -15.46 -4.56
C PHE A 66 21.53 -15.89 -3.93
N ILE A 67 22.65 -15.34 -4.41
CA ILE A 67 24.00 -15.68 -3.93
C ILE A 67 24.23 -15.18 -2.50
N VAL A 68 23.85 -13.93 -2.21
CA VAL A 68 24.20 -13.25 -0.95
C VAL A 68 23.17 -13.49 0.15
N GLY A 69 21.90 -13.68 -0.22
CA GLY A 69 20.82 -13.99 0.71
C GLY A 69 20.48 -15.48 0.66
N SER A 70 19.34 -15.80 0.06
CA SER A 70 18.86 -17.16 -0.14
C SER A 70 17.77 -17.16 -1.21
N ILE A 71 17.17 -18.32 -1.49
CA ILE A 71 15.98 -18.38 -2.36
C ILE A 71 14.81 -17.51 -1.84
N MET A 72 14.74 -17.27 -0.52
CA MET A 72 13.70 -16.45 0.11
C MET A 72 13.90 -14.94 -0.12
N SER A 73 15.08 -14.51 -0.61
CA SER A 73 15.34 -13.10 -0.94
C SER A 73 14.82 -12.70 -2.33
N LEU A 74 14.55 -13.68 -3.21
CA LEU A 74 14.09 -13.47 -4.58
C LEU A 74 12.72 -12.77 -4.62
N PRO A 75 11.68 -13.20 -3.87
CA PRO A 75 10.41 -12.48 -3.77
C PRO A 75 10.58 -11.00 -3.46
N LEU A 76 11.40 -10.67 -2.47
CA LEU A 76 11.65 -9.30 -2.03
C LEU A 76 12.35 -8.49 -3.13
N THR A 77 13.36 -9.08 -3.76
CA THR A 77 14.08 -8.47 -4.88
C THR A 77 13.16 -8.20 -6.07
N LEU A 78 12.27 -9.13 -6.39
CA LEU A 78 11.29 -8.97 -7.47
C LEU A 78 10.31 -7.84 -7.15
N ALA A 79 9.71 -7.85 -5.96
CA ALA A 79 8.73 -6.85 -5.56
C ALA A 79 9.30 -5.43 -5.56
N TYR A 80 10.40 -5.21 -4.85
CA TYR A 80 11.00 -3.88 -4.73
C TYR A 80 11.79 -3.48 -5.98
N GLY A 81 12.44 -4.44 -6.63
CA GLY A 81 13.25 -4.22 -7.82
C GLY A 81 12.41 -3.83 -9.03
N THR A 82 11.38 -4.61 -9.37
CA THR A 82 10.52 -4.29 -10.51
C THR A 82 9.69 -3.03 -10.26
N THR A 83 9.18 -2.82 -9.05
CA THR A 83 8.47 -1.59 -8.66
C THR A 83 9.39 -0.37 -8.78
N GLY A 84 10.60 -0.45 -8.23
CA GLY A 84 11.59 0.62 -8.32
C GLY A 84 12.01 0.91 -9.76
N VAL A 85 12.18 -0.13 -10.59
CA VAL A 85 12.48 0.04 -12.02
C VAL A 85 11.34 0.74 -12.75
N VAL A 86 10.08 0.33 -12.55
CA VAL A 86 8.93 0.96 -13.23
C VAL A 86 8.80 2.43 -12.84
N ILE A 87 8.94 2.75 -11.55
CA ILE A 87 8.93 4.14 -11.08
C ILE A 87 10.09 4.93 -11.71
N GLY A 88 11.31 4.38 -11.67
CA GLY A 88 12.50 5.02 -12.27
C GLY A 88 12.37 5.25 -13.78
N TYR A 89 11.84 4.28 -14.50
CA TYR A 89 11.59 4.38 -15.94
C TYR A 89 10.52 5.44 -16.27
N LEU A 90 9.44 5.53 -15.48
CA LEU A 90 8.43 6.57 -15.66
C LEU A 90 8.97 7.97 -15.34
N ILE A 91 9.88 8.08 -14.36
CA ILE A 91 10.63 9.32 -14.11
C ILE A 91 11.48 9.70 -15.32
N GLN A 92 12.20 8.74 -15.92
CA GLN A 92 12.96 8.98 -17.15
C GLN A 92 12.08 9.52 -18.29
N LYS A 93 10.83 9.04 -18.36
CA LYS A 93 9.80 9.49 -19.33
C LYS A 93 9.04 10.74 -18.89
N GLN A 94 9.46 11.41 -17.82
CA GLN A 94 8.88 12.66 -17.31
C GLN A 94 7.36 12.55 -17.06
N LYS A 95 6.91 11.38 -16.60
CA LYS A 95 5.51 11.19 -16.23
C LYS A 95 5.19 11.87 -14.91
N ASN A 96 3.92 12.23 -14.75
CA ASN A 96 3.46 12.94 -13.56
C ASN A 96 3.41 12.03 -12.32
N MET A 97 3.38 12.65 -11.14
CA MET A 97 3.42 11.94 -9.86
C MET A 97 2.30 10.89 -9.70
N GLY A 98 1.08 11.21 -10.18
CA GLY A 98 -0.05 10.28 -10.10
C GLY A 98 0.19 9.00 -10.89
N VAL A 99 0.77 9.10 -12.09
CA VAL A 99 1.13 7.93 -12.92
C VAL A 99 2.23 7.11 -12.25
N LEU A 100 3.25 7.74 -11.67
CA LEU A 100 4.30 7.04 -10.92
C LEU A 100 3.72 6.23 -9.76
N PHE A 101 2.82 6.84 -8.99
CA PHE A 101 2.19 6.23 -7.82
C PHE A 101 1.25 5.06 -8.19
N ILE A 102 0.38 5.25 -9.19
CA ILE A 102 -0.55 4.21 -9.64
C ILE A 102 0.21 3.04 -10.25
N ALA A 103 1.16 3.30 -11.16
CA ALA A 103 1.94 2.25 -11.78
C ALA A 103 2.79 1.49 -10.75
N GLY A 104 3.42 2.20 -9.81
CA GLY A 104 4.15 1.57 -8.71
C GLY A 104 3.25 0.66 -7.87
N THR A 105 2.07 1.16 -7.47
CA THR A 105 1.08 0.40 -6.68
C THR A 105 0.63 -0.86 -7.40
N LEU A 106 0.31 -0.76 -8.70
CA LEU A 106 -0.13 -1.90 -9.50
C LEU A 106 0.97 -2.94 -9.67
N VAL A 107 2.21 -2.51 -9.93
CA VAL A 107 3.35 -3.44 -10.06
C VAL A 107 3.62 -4.13 -8.73
N PHE A 108 3.63 -3.39 -7.62
CA PHE A 108 3.83 -3.98 -6.29
C PHE A 108 2.72 -4.98 -5.95
N LEU A 109 1.46 -4.63 -6.24
CA LEU A 109 0.31 -5.53 -6.07
C LEU A 109 0.45 -6.83 -6.87
N VAL A 110 0.82 -6.72 -8.16
CA VAL A 110 1.06 -7.90 -8.99
C VAL A 110 2.18 -8.76 -8.41
N ASN A 111 3.25 -8.16 -7.91
CA ASN A 111 4.31 -8.91 -7.24
C ASN A 111 3.80 -9.60 -5.97
N LEU A 112 3.03 -8.93 -5.11
CA LEU A 112 2.44 -9.55 -3.93
C LEU A 112 1.58 -10.77 -4.29
N ILE A 113 0.74 -10.65 -5.32
CA ILE A 113 -0.10 -11.75 -5.82
C ILE A 113 0.78 -12.90 -6.33
N ILE A 114 1.81 -12.60 -7.15
CA ILE A 114 2.74 -13.62 -7.66
C ILE A 114 3.46 -14.32 -6.52
N ILE A 115 3.94 -13.58 -5.53
CA ILE A 115 4.65 -14.14 -4.37
C ILE A 115 3.72 -15.06 -3.57
N TYR A 116 2.49 -14.61 -3.31
CA TYR A 116 1.49 -15.42 -2.61
C TYR A 116 1.14 -16.70 -3.39
N VAL A 117 0.81 -16.60 -4.68
CA VAL A 117 0.50 -17.78 -5.51
C VAL A 117 1.71 -18.72 -5.61
N SER A 118 2.92 -18.17 -5.72
CA SER A 118 4.15 -18.97 -5.77
C SER A 118 4.40 -19.72 -4.46
N SER A 119 4.05 -19.15 -3.30
CA SER A 119 4.15 -19.83 -2.01
C SER A 119 3.30 -21.11 -1.98
N ILE A 120 2.08 -21.05 -2.52
CA ILE A 120 1.17 -22.19 -2.58
C ILE A 120 1.65 -23.21 -3.61
N VAL A 121 1.99 -22.78 -4.82
CA VAL A 121 2.28 -23.70 -5.94
C VAL A 121 3.65 -24.37 -5.78
N LEU A 122 4.68 -23.61 -5.37
CA LEU A 122 6.05 -24.12 -5.32
C LEU A 122 6.39 -24.75 -3.97
N PHE A 123 5.93 -24.13 -2.87
CA PHE A 123 6.30 -24.56 -1.52
C PHE A 123 5.17 -25.32 -0.80
N LYS A 124 3.97 -25.38 -1.39
CA LYS A 124 2.77 -25.99 -0.78
C LYS A 124 2.39 -25.36 0.55
N VAL A 125 2.73 -24.07 0.72
CA VAL A 125 2.49 -23.27 1.91
C VAL A 125 1.46 -22.20 1.57
N ASP A 126 0.32 -22.23 2.24
CA ASP A 126 -0.63 -21.11 2.22
C ASP A 126 -0.35 -20.20 3.42
N MET A 127 0.50 -19.20 3.19
CA MET A 127 0.95 -18.27 4.22
C MET A 127 -0.20 -17.54 4.92
N ILE A 128 -1.32 -17.30 4.21
CA ILE A 128 -2.47 -16.60 4.79
C ILE A 128 -3.26 -17.53 5.68
N THR A 129 -3.52 -18.75 5.22
CA THR A 129 -4.22 -19.76 6.01
C THR A 129 -3.42 -20.13 7.26
N GLU A 130 -2.10 -20.34 7.14
CA GLU A 130 -1.22 -20.60 8.30
C GLU A 130 -1.25 -19.44 9.30
N MET A 131 -1.21 -18.19 8.83
CA MET A 131 -1.31 -17.02 9.71
C MET A 131 -2.65 -16.99 10.47
N ILE A 132 -3.76 -17.27 9.79
CA ILE A 132 -5.09 -17.33 10.42
C ILE A 132 -5.17 -18.47 11.43
N GLU A 133 -4.60 -19.64 11.12
CA GLU A 133 -4.56 -20.79 12.02
C GLU A 133 -3.74 -20.51 13.28
N MET A 134 -2.56 -19.88 13.14
CA MET A 134 -1.76 -19.43 14.29
C MET A 134 -2.52 -18.44 15.19
N MET A 135 -3.28 -17.52 14.59
CA MET A 135 -4.14 -16.59 15.34
C MET A 135 -5.25 -17.36 16.07
N ARG A 136 -5.89 -18.32 15.41
CA ARG A 136 -6.94 -19.16 15.99
C ARG A 136 -6.42 -20.03 17.14
N GLU A 137 -5.23 -20.60 17.01
CA GLU A 137 -4.60 -21.37 18.07
C GLU A 137 -4.31 -20.50 19.30
N SER A 138 -3.76 -19.31 19.08
CA SER A 138 -3.49 -18.34 20.17
C SER A 138 -4.76 -17.96 20.94
N LEU A 139 -5.90 -17.87 20.26
CA LEU A 139 -7.17 -17.66 20.93
C LEU A 139 -7.66 -18.85 21.71
N ASN A 140 -7.55 -20.07 21.17
CA ASN A 140 -8.04 -21.26 21.83
C ASN A 140 -7.36 -21.40 23.19
N VAL A 141 -6.04 -21.16 23.24
CA VAL A 141 -5.28 -21.08 24.50
C VAL A 141 -5.87 -20.01 25.43
N SER A 142 -6.17 -18.82 24.91
CA SER A 142 -6.75 -17.72 25.70
C SER A 142 -8.15 -18.05 26.23
N ALA A 143 -8.97 -18.73 25.42
CA ALA A 143 -10.33 -19.11 25.73
C ALA A 143 -10.39 -20.24 26.77
N ASP A 144 -9.44 -21.17 26.72
CA ASP A 144 -9.29 -22.23 27.72
C ASP A 144 -8.88 -21.66 29.09
N LEU A 145 -8.04 -20.61 29.12
CA LEU A 145 -7.77 -19.87 30.35
C LEU A 145 -9.06 -19.24 30.91
N LEU A 146 -9.86 -18.56 30.08
CA LEU A 146 -11.13 -17.95 30.49
C LEU A 146 -12.14 -18.99 31.04
N LYS A 147 -12.19 -20.18 30.43
CA LYS A 147 -13.01 -21.30 30.93
C LYS A 147 -12.55 -21.74 32.32
N ASN A 148 -11.24 -21.83 32.54
CA ASN A 148 -10.66 -22.23 33.82
C ASN A 148 -10.92 -21.20 34.95
N PHE A 149 -11.18 -19.93 34.61
CA PHE A 149 -11.58 -18.88 35.57
C PHE A 149 -13.10 -18.79 35.81
N GLY A 150 -13.90 -19.72 35.28
CA GLY A 150 -15.35 -19.81 35.55
C GLY A 150 -16.27 -19.06 34.58
N ASN A 151 -15.71 -18.46 33.50
CA ASN A 151 -16.46 -17.63 32.55
C ASN A 151 -16.73 -18.36 31.21
N ALA A 152 -17.22 -19.60 31.26
CA ALA A 152 -17.35 -20.46 30.08
C ALA A 152 -18.30 -19.90 28.99
N GLN A 153 -19.41 -19.25 29.36
CA GLN A 153 -20.34 -18.63 28.40
C GLN A 153 -19.74 -17.40 27.70
N ASP A 154 -18.92 -16.62 28.41
CA ASP A 154 -18.23 -15.48 27.81
C ASP A 154 -17.09 -15.96 26.89
N SER A 155 -16.44 -17.08 27.23
CA SER A 155 -15.42 -17.71 26.40
C SER A 155 -15.96 -18.13 25.03
N GLU A 156 -17.15 -18.77 24.98
CA GLU A 156 -17.77 -19.20 23.71
C GLU A 156 -18.17 -18.01 22.83
N LYS A 157 -18.79 -16.98 23.39
CA LYS A 157 -19.16 -15.77 22.64
C LYS A 157 -17.94 -15.03 22.09
N VAL A 158 -16.87 -14.94 22.88
CA VAL A 158 -15.61 -14.31 22.46
C VAL A 158 -14.97 -15.11 21.32
N LEU A 159 -14.93 -16.43 21.42
CA LEU A 159 -14.43 -17.31 20.36
C LEU A 159 -15.23 -17.16 19.07
N GLU A 160 -16.56 -17.13 19.15
CA GLU A 160 -17.43 -16.97 17.99
C GLU A 160 -17.20 -15.61 17.30
N GLN A 161 -17.20 -14.51 18.06
CA GLN A 161 -16.95 -13.17 17.53
C GLN A 161 -15.58 -13.06 16.85
N PHE A 162 -14.54 -13.64 17.45
CA PHE A 162 -13.22 -13.58 16.85
C PHE A 162 -13.11 -14.47 15.62
N ASN A 163 -13.70 -15.67 15.62
CA ASN A 163 -13.73 -16.54 14.44
C ASN A 163 -14.44 -15.85 13.27
N ASN A 164 -15.54 -15.14 13.53
CA ASN A 164 -16.21 -14.31 12.52
C ASN A 164 -15.28 -13.19 12.01
N GLY A 165 -14.51 -12.56 12.89
CA GLY A 165 -13.47 -11.59 12.53
C GLY A 165 -12.37 -12.18 11.63
N LEU A 166 -11.87 -13.38 11.94
CA LEU A 166 -10.88 -14.08 11.11
C LEU A 166 -11.45 -14.44 9.72
N ASN A 167 -12.70 -14.88 9.66
CA ASN A 167 -13.38 -15.16 8.39
C ASN A 167 -13.55 -13.89 7.55
N LEU A 168 -13.84 -12.76 8.19
CA LEU A 168 -13.90 -11.45 7.52
C LEU A 168 -12.51 -11.03 7.01
N ILE A 169 -11.44 -11.19 7.81
CA ILE A 169 -10.06 -10.93 7.36
C ILE A 169 -9.71 -11.78 6.13
N LYS A 170 -10.05 -13.08 6.15
CA LYS A 170 -9.86 -13.99 5.02
C LYS A 170 -10.60 -13.50 3.78
N THR A 171 -11.83 -13.02 3.94
CA THR A 171 -12.62 -12.47 2.84
C THR A 171 -12.02 -11.17 2.31
N LEU A 172 -11.42 -10.34 3.17
CA LEU A 172 -10.84 -9.04 2.84
C LEU A 172 -9.38 -9.10 2.36
N ILE A 173 -8.80 -10.27 2.15
CA ILE A 173 -7.43 -10.42 1.63
C ILE A 173 -7.19 -9.58 0.35
N PRO A 174 -8.08 -9.56 -0.66
CA PRO A 174 -7.89 -8.71 -1.82
C PRO A 174 -7.78 -7.22 -1.46
N THR A 175 -8.65 -6.72 -0.59
CA THR A 175 -8.57 -5.34 -0.06
C THR A 175 -7.25 -5.09 0.63
N LEU A 176 -6.83 -6.00 1.51
CA LEU A 176 -5.58 -5.87 2.26
C LEU A 176 -4.38 -5.79 1.31
N PHE A 177 -4.34 -6.62 0.25
CA PHE A 177 -3.28 -6.56 -0.75
C PHE A 177 -3.24 -5.21 -1.48
N VAL A 178 -4.40 -4.70 -1.89
CA VAL A 178 -4.53 -3.39 -2.56
C VAL A 178 -4.06 -2.26 -1.63
N LEU A 179 -4.57 -2.23 -0.39
CA LEU A 179 -4.23 -1.17 0.57
C LEU A 179 -2.78 -1.24 1.03
N SER A 180 -2.24 -2.44 1.29
CA SER A 180 -0.82 -2.62 1.62
C SER A 180 0.06 -2.17 0.46
N SER A 181 -0.27 -2.51 -0.79
CA SER A 181 0.49 -2.05 -1.96
C SER A 181 0.47 -0.53 -2.09
N PHE A 182 -0.70 0.08 -1.91
CA PHE A 182 -0.88 1.53 -1.93
C PHE A 182 0.01 2.20 -0.87
N LEU A 183 -0.05 1.73 0.38
CA LEU A 183 0.70 2.31 1.50
C LEU A 183 2.20 2.10 1.36
N ILE A 184 2.64 0.89 1.00
CA ILE A 184 4.07 0.58 0.83
C ILE A 184 4.66 1.45 -0.28
N VAL A 185 3.99 1.57 -1.43
CA VAL A 185 4.49 2.39 -2.53
C VAL A 185 4.47 3.88 -2.18
N PHE A 186 3.47 4.33 -1.42
CA PHE A 186 3.42 5.72 -0.93
C PHE A 186 4.64 6.04 -0.08
N ILE A 187 4.91 5.21 0.94
CA ILE A 187 6.07 5.36 1.83
C ILE A 187 7.39 5.20 1.04
N MET A 188 7.47 4.21 0.16
CA MET A 188 8.62 3.97 -0.71
C MET A 188 8.98 5.23 -1.52
N GLN A 189 8.00 5.90 -2.12
CA GLN A 189 8.21 7.14 -2.87
C GLN A 189 8.60 8.32 -1.97
N LEU A 190 7.96 8.46 -0.81
CA LEU A 190 8.30 9.50 0.17
C LEU A 190 9.76 9.40 0.62
N VAL A 191 10.25 8.18 0.83
CA VAL A 191 11.63 7.92 1.29
C VAL A 191 12.63 7.97 0.12
N SER A 192 12.29 7.41 -1.03
CA SER A 192 13.20 7.27 -2.16
C SER A 192 13.40 8.58 -2.93
N PHE A 193 12.36 9.40 -3.11
CA PHE A 193 12.46 10.60 -3.93
C PHE A 193 13.45 11.66 -3.43
N PRO A 194 13.53 11.97 -2.12
CA PRO A 194 14.57 12.83 -1.57
C PRO A 194 15.97 12.33 -1.89
N ILE A 195 16.18 11.01 -1.82
CA ILE A 195 17.49 10.39 -2.08
C ILE A 195 17.83 10.52 -3.56
N ILE A 196 16.96 10.06 -4.47
CA ILE A 196 17.29 10.05 -5.90
C ILE A 196 17.45 11.46 -6.49
N LYS A 197 16.75 12.46 -5.93
CA LYS A 197 16.96 13.87 -6.27
C LYS A 197 18.37 14.35 -5.98
N ARG A 198 18.98 13.93 -4.87
CA ARG A 198 20.37 14.25 -4.52
C ARG A 198 21.37 13.67 -5.52
N PHE A 199 21.02 12.56 -6.17
CA PHE A 199 21.82 11.94 -7.24
C PHE A 199 21.50 12.51 -8.63
N GLY A 200 20.83 13.66 -8.73
CA GLY A 200 20.58 14.36 -9.99
C GLY A 200 19.37 13.87 -10.79
N VAL A 201 18.50 13.04 -10.21
CA VAL A 201 17.25 12.63 -10.85
C VAL A 201 16.19 13.72 -10.66
N LYS A 202 15.66 14.26 -11.77
CA LYS A 202 14.59 15.26 -11.74
C LYS A 202 13.24 14.56 -11.57
N VAL A 203 12.69 14.61 -10.36
CA VAL A 203 11.33 14.12 -10.06
C VAL A 203 10.44 15.32 -9.81
N GLU A 204 9.25 15.30 -10.40
CA GLU A 204 8.21 16.30 -10.15
C GLU A 204 7.89 16.41 -8.65
N LYS A 205 7.42 17.56 -8.20
CA LYS A 205 6.98 17.73 -6.82
C LYS A 205 5.61 17.09 -6.63
N TRP A 206 5.39 16.43 -5.50
CA TRP A 206 4.05 16.03 -5.09
C TRP A 206 3.16 17.28 -5.01
N LYS A 207 1.90 17.13 -5.46
CA LYS A 207 0.86 18.09 -5.09
C LYS A 207 0.74 18.12 -3.56
N SER A 208 0.40 19.27 -3.00
CA SER A 208 0.13 19.33 -1.56
C SER A 208 -1.01 18.38 -1.23
N PHE A 209 -0.97 17.74 -0.06
CA PHE A 209 -2.01 16.79 0.36
C PHE A 209 -3.43 17.38 0.27
N LYS A 210 -3.58 18.67 0.59
CA LYS A 210 -4.83 19.44 0.45
C LYS A 210 -5.33 19.59 -0.99
N ASP A 211 -4.44 19.53 -1.97
CA ASP A 211 -4.77 19.73 -3.40
C ASP A 211 -5.05 18.40 -4.12
N ILE A 212 -4.88 17.27 -3.43
CA ILE A 212 -5.25 15.96 -3.95
C ILE A 212 -6.78 15.89 -3.97
N SER A 213 -7.33 15.59 -5.14
CA SER A 213 -8.75 15.29 -5.31
C SER A 213 -8.89 14.10 -6.25
N LEU A 214 -9.69 13.14 -5.86
CA LEU A 214 -9.99 11.95 -6.64
C LEU A 214 -10.91 12.26 -7.83
N PRO A 215 -10.88 11.45 -8.89
CA PRO A 215 -11.87 11.54 -9.96
C PRO A 215 -13.30 11.30 -9.45
N LYS A 216 -14.26 12.08 -9.94
CA LYS A 216 -15.70 11.91 -9.61
C LYS A 216 -16.24 10.51 -9.89
N SER A 217 -15.67 9.79 -10.85
CA SER A 217 -16.02 8.40 -11.16
C SER A 217 -15.90 7.48 -9.94
N ILE A 218 -14.95 7.73 -9.03
CA ILE A 218 -14.75 6.91 -7.83
C ILE A 218 -15.96 6.99 -6.89
N MET A 219 -16.57 8.18 -6.76
CA MET A 219 -17.81 8.35 -6.00
C MET A 219 -18.96 7.53 -6.63
N TYR A 220 -19.11 7.58 -7.96
CA TYR A 220 -20.16 6.81 -8.63
C TYR A 220 -19.95 5.29 -8.49
N TYR A 221 -18.71 4.81 -8.56
CA TYR A 221 -18.41 3.41 -8.27
C TYR A 221 -18.75 3.03 -6.83
N PHE A 222 -18.50 3.92 -5.85
CA PHE A 222 -18.87 3.68 -4.47
C PHE A 222 -20.39 3.56 -4.30
N LEU A 223 -21.15 4.52 -4.84
CA LEU A 223 -22.61 4.48 -4.80
C LEU A 223 -23.16 3.24 -5.49
N LEU A 224 -22.64 2.87 -6.67
CA LEU A 224 -23.05 1.66 -7.37
C LEU A 224 -22.79 0.41 -6.52
N THR A 225 -21.62 0.31 -5.89
CA THR A 225 -21.25 -0.84 -5.04
C THR A 225 -22.19 -0.96 -3.84
N LEU A 226 -22.56 0.17 -3.21
CA LEU A 226 -23.55 0.17 -2.12
C LEU A 226 -24.93 -0.29 -2.59
N LEU A 227 -25.39 0.16 -3.76
CA LEU A 227 -26.66 -0.30 -4.33
C LEU A 227 -26.61 -1.80 -4.63
N LEU A 228 -25.53 -2.30 -5.24
CA LEU A 228 -25.34 -3.73 -5.48
C LEU A 228 -25.37 -4.53 -4.17
N SER A 229 -24.68 -4.06 -3.14
CA SER A 229 -24.69 -4.69 -1.82
C SER A 229 -26.09 -4.79 -1.22
N MET A 230 -26.91 -3.73 -1.36
CA MET A 230 -28.24 -3.66 -0.75
C MET A 230 -29.29 -4.48 -1.52
N PHE A 231 -29.20 -4.53 -2.85
CA PHE A 231 -30.21 -5.20 -3.67
C PHE A 231 -29.87 -6.65 -4.01
N MET A 232 -28.58 -6.99 -4.18
CA MET A 232 -28.19 -8.37 -4.52
C MET A 232 -28.19 -9.29 -3.30
N ASN A 233 -27.88 -8.76 -2.10
CA ASN A 233 -27.73 -9.52 -0.85
C ASN A 233 -27.05 -10.89 -1.06
N PRO A 234 -25.83 -10.94 -1.63
CA PRO A 234 -25.17 -12.20 -1.94
C PRO A 234 -24.86 -12.97 -0.65
N GLU A 235 -25.04 -14.29 -0.68
CA GLU A 235 -24.72 -15.16 0.44
C GLU A 235 -23.21 -15.16 0.74
N GLU A 236 -22.87 -15.26 2.02
CA GLU A 236 -21.48 -15.34 2.45
C GLU A 236 -20.77 -16.56 1.83
N GLY A 237 -19.49 -16.40 1.49
CA GLY A 237 -18.71 -17.44 0.81
C GLY A 237 -18.90 -17.50 -0.72
N THR A 238 -19.86 -16.76 -1.28
CA THR A 238 -19.99 -16.63 -2.74
C THR A 238 -18.95 -15.66 -3.31
N PHE A 239 -18.63 -15.83 -4.60
CA PHE A 239 -17.77 -14.88 -5.33
C PHE A 239 -18.33 -13.44 -5.29
N TRP A 240 -19.65 -13.29 -5.46
CA TRP A 240 -20.29 -11.97 -5.46
C TRP A 240 -20.21 -11.27 -4.12
N TYR A 241 -20.38 -12.00 -3.02
CA TYR A 241 -20.17 -11.45 -1.67
C TYR A 241 -18.74 -10.95 -1.51
N MET A 242 -17.74 -11.77 -1.86
CA MET A 242 -16.32 -11.40 -1.78
C MET A 242 -16.00 -10.18 -2.66
N ALA A 243 -16.51 -10.13 -3.89
CA ALA A 243 -16.25 -9.03 -4.81
C ALA A 243 -16.85 -7.71 -4.29
N ILE A 244 -18.12 -7.72 -3.88
CA ILE A 244 -18.83 -6.54 -3.39
C ILE A 244 -18.21 -6.03 -2.10
N ILE A 245 -17.91 -6.90 -1.13
CA ILE A 245 -17.34 -6.46 0.14
C ILE A 245 -15.95 -5.86 -0.07
N ASN A 246 -15.06 -6.50 -0.85
CA ASN A 246 -13.73 -5.93 -1.09
C ASN A 246 -13.80 -4.60 -1.84
N MET A 247 -14.67 -4.49 -2.86
CA MET A 247 -14.88 -3.25 -3.58
C MET A 247 -15.41 -2.15 -2.64
N THR A 248 -16.31 -2.49 -1.72
CA THR A 248 -16.85 -1.56 -0.72
C THR A 248 -15.75 -1.00 0.17
N TYR A 249 -14.90 -1.85 0.75
CA TYR A 249 -13.84 -1.41 1.66
C TYR A 249 -12.75 -0.59 0.94
N ILE A 250 -12.35 -0.97 -0.28
CA ILE A 250 -11.39 -0.19 -1.09
C ILE A 250 -11.95 1.20 -1.39
N LEU A 251 -13.21 1.28 -1.87
CA LEU A 251 -13.83 2.55 -2.22
C LEU A 251 -14.13 3.41 -0.99
N GLN A 252 -14.51 2.79 0.13
CA GLN A 252 -14.68 3.48 1.41
C GLN A 252 -13.37 4.12 1.88
N PHE A 253 -12.24 3.39 1.79
CA PHE A 253 -10.93 3.94 2.09
C PHE A 253 -10.61 5.18 1.23
N LEU A 254 -10.92 5.12 -0.07
CA LEU A 254 -10.72 6.25 -0.98
C LEU A 254 -11.62 7.44 -0.64
N MET A 255 -12.89 7.21 -0.24
CA MET A 255 -13.78 8.28 0.23
C MET A 255 -13.28 8.93 1.51
N VAL A 256 -12.76 8.14 2.45
CA VAL A 256 -12.15 8.66 3.69
C VAL A 256 -10.91 9.48 3.38
N LEU A 257 -10.03 9.00 2.48
CA LEU A 257 -8.86 9.76 2.03
C LEU A 257 -9.29 11.09 1.39
N GLN A 258 -10.30 11.08 0.53
CA GLN A 258 -10.86 12.31 -0.04
C GLN A 258 -11.38 13.25 1.06
N GLY A 259 -12.12 12.74 2.03
CA GLY A 259 -12.63 13.52 3.17
C GLY A 259 -11.50 14.21 3.93
N TYR A 260 -10.39 13.51 4.19
CA TYR A 260 -9.22 14.12 4.81
C TYR A 260 -8.58 15.20 3.92
N THR A 261 -8.38 14.94 2.63
CA THR A 261 -7.83 15.96 1.73
C THR A 261 -8.71 17.22 1.69
N PHE A 262 -10.04 17.05 1.76
CA PHE A 262 -10.99 18.15 1.83
C PHE A 262 -10.93 18.90 3.16
N ILE A 263 -10.83 18.22 4.31
CA ILE A 263 -10.67 18.88 5.61
C ILE A 263 -9.43 19.77 5.63
N PHE A 264 -8.30 19.24 5.12
CA PHE A 264 -7.06 20.02 5.02
C PHE A 264 -7.20 21.21 4.06
N TYR A 265 -7.88 21.03 2.92
CA TYR A 265 -8.18 22.11 1.99
C TYR A 265 -9.07 23.19 2.62
N TYR A 266 -10.16 22.79 3.26
CA TYR A 266 -11.15 23.68 3.86
C TYR A 266 -10.53 24.55 4.97
N PHE A 267 -9.72 23.94 5.85
CA PHE A 267 -9.06 24.68 6.93
C PHE A 267 -8.00 25.65 6.43
N ASP A 268 -7.23 25.23 5.42
CA ASP A 268 -6.25 26.11 4.77
C ASP A 268 -6.92 27.34 4.16
N GLN A 269 -8.04 27.16 3.43
CA GLN A 269 -8.82 28.27 2.87
C GLN A 269 -9.48 29.17 3.93
N LYS A 270 -9.64 28.67 5.15
CA LYS A 270 -10.16 29.44 6.29
C LYS A 270 -9.06 30.09 7.13
N GLY A 271 -7.79 29.93 6.75
CA GLY A 271 -6.65 30.41 7.54
C GLY A 271 -6.48 29.68 8.88
N ILE A 272 -7.10 28.51 9.04
CA ILE A 272 -7.00 27.68 10.24
C ILE A 272 -5.64 26.95 10.22
N SER A 273 -5.00 26.85 11.40
CA SER A 273 -3.68 26.25 11.51
C SER A 273 -3.67 24.76 11.11
N LYS A 274 -2.60 24.34 10.45
CA LYS A 274 -2.39 22.94 10.03
C LYS A 274 -2.43 21.96 11.22
N ALA A 275 -2.08 22.42 12.42
CA ALA A 275 -2.13 21.62 13.64
C ALA A 275 -3.56 21.13 13.94
N ILE A 276 -4.57 21.97 13.71
CA ILE A 276 -5.97 21.59 13.95
C ILE A 276 -6.42 20.54 12.94
N SER A 277 -6.07 20.67 11.65
CA SER A 277 -6.36 19.65 10.64
C SER A 277 -5.75 18.29 11.01
N ILE A 278 -4.52 18.30 11.53
CA ILE A 278 -3.82 17.08 11.97
C ILE A 278 -4.52 16.48 13.20
N THR A 279 -4.87 17.29 14.20
CA THR A 279 -5.59 16.82 15.39
C THR A 279 -6.92 16.19 15.02
N ILE A 280 -7.71 16.81 14.15
CA ILE A 280 -8.98 16.23 13.67
C ILE A 280 -8.71 14.92 12.94
N ALA A 281 -7.70 14.86 12.08
CA ALA A 281 -7.35 13.63 11.38
C ALA A 281 -7.00 12.48 12.34
N ILE A 282 -6.21 12.76 13.39
CA ILE A 282 -5.84 11.75 14.40
C ILE A 282 -7.08 11.30 15.19
N VAL A 283 -7.88 12.25 15.71
CA VAL A 283 -9.06 11.93 16.52
C VAL A 283 -10.10 11.16 15.71
N SER A 284 -10.35 11.58 14.47
CA SER A 284 -11.34 10.92 13.60
C SER A 284 -10.88 9.56 13.07
N PHE A 285 -9.57 9.33 12.96
CA PHE A 285 -9.03 8.02 12.62
C PHE A 285 -9.20 7.00 13.76
N THR A 286 -9.07 7.44 15.02
CA THR A 286 -9.17 6.56 16.20
C THR A 286 -10.61 6.18 16.54
N ILE A 287 -11.59 7.04 16.22
CA ILE A 287 -12.99 6.83 16.60
C ILE A 287 -13.82 6.45 15.36
N PRO A 288 -14.33 5.21 15.25
CA PRO A 288 -14.99 4.71 14.04
C PRO A 288 -16.13 5.60 13.51
N ILE A 289 -16.97 6.16 14.40
CA ILE A 289 -18.08 7.03 13.98
C ILE A 289 -17.61 8.28 13.23
N PHE A 290 -16.47 8.84 13.63
CA PHE A 290 -15.90 10.00 12.96
C PHE A 290 -15.29 9.63 11.62
N LEU A 291 -14.70 8.44 11.49
CA LEU A 291 -14.19 7.94 10.22
C LEU A 291 -15.31 7.81 9.17
N TYR A 292 -16.51 7.36 9.58
CA TYR A 292 -17.68 7.36 8.69
C TYR A 292 -18.10 8.78 8.27
N ILE A 293 -18.10 9.74 9.21
CA ILE A 293 -18.41 11.14 8.89
C ILE A 293 -17.39 11.72 7.90
N VAL A 294 -16.09 11.44 8.07
CA VAL A 294 -15.05 11.84 7.12
C VAL A 294 -15.29 11.20 5.75
N GLY A 295 -15.66 9.92 5.70
CA GLY A 295 -16.02 9.25 4.45
C GLY A 295 -17.20 9.94 3.73
N ILE A 296 -18.26 10.30 4.46
CA ILE A 296 -19.39 11.04 3.93
C ILE A 296 -18.96 12.42 3.40
N LEU A 297 -18.10 13.14 4.13
CA LEU A 297 -17.54 14.40 3.66
C LEU A 297 -16.79 14.24 2.34
N GLY A 298 -16.05 13.15 2.15
CA GLY A 298 -15.39 12.83 0.89
C GLY A 298 -16.36 12.63 -0.27
N ILE A 299 -17.49 11.94 -0.02
CA ILE A 299 -18.57 11.76 -1.00
C ILE A 299 -19.17 13.12 -1.39
N ILE A 300 -19.48 13.97 -0.40
CA ILE A 300 -20.08 15.28 -0.64
C ILE A 300 -19.09 16.19 -1.39
N ASP A 301 -17.80 16.19 -1.04
CA ASP A 301 -16.78 16.98 -1.73
C ASP A 301 -16.73 16.65 -3.24
N LEU A 302 -16.71 15.36 -3.59
CA LEU A 302 -16.70 14.93 -4.99
C LEU A 302 -18.03 15.14 -5.71
N GLY A 303 -19.15 14.87 -5.04
CA GLY A 303 -20.48 14.96 -5.62
C GLY A 303 -20.87 16.39 -5.97
N PHE A 304 -20.60 17.31 -5.06
CA PHE A 304 -20.99 18.72 -5.20
C PHE A 304 -19.85 19.64 -5.65
N ASP A 305 -18.65 19.10 -5.90
CA ASP A 305 -17.44 19.91 -6.20
C ASP A 305 -17.23 21.04 -5.17
N LEU A 306 -17.28 20.73 -3.87
CA LEU A 306 -17.27 21.76 -2.82
C LEU A 306 -16.08 22.73 -2.93
N ARG A 307 -14.92 22.23 -3.40
CA ARG A 307 -13.72 23.06 -3.61
C ARG A 307 -13.92 24.21 -4.60
N LYS A 308 -14.76 24.06 -5.64
CA LYS A 308 -15.03 25.12 -6.64
C LYS A 308 -15.72 26.34 -6.02
N GLY A 309 -16.52 26.13 -4.98
CA GLY A 309 -17.22 27.21 -4.27
C GLY A 309 -16.28 28.20 -3.57
N PHE A 310 -15.09 27.74 -3.16
CA PHE A 310 -14.10 28.60 -2.49
C PHE A 310 -13.28 29.43 -3.49
N THR A 311 -12.90 28.86 -4.63
CA THR A 311 -12.17 29.58 -5.69
C THR A 311 -12.96 30.71 -6.35
N LYS A 312 -14.30 30.73 -6.23
CA LYS A 312 -15.16 31.77 -6.83
C LYS A 312 -15.33 33.00 -5.92
N LYS A 313 -14.94 32.93 -4.64
CA LYS A 313 -15.05 34.04 -3.67
C LYS A 313 -13.85 34.99 -3.66
N GLU A 314 -12.76 34.65 -4.36
CA GLU A 314 -11.53 35.45 -4.45
C GLU A 314 -11.38 36.22 -5.78
N ARG A 315 -12.47 36.38 -6.54
CA ARG A 315 -12.52 37.25 -7.73
C ARG A 315 -13.55 38.36 -7.56
#